data_AF-A0A9E5HN28-F1
#
_entry.id   AF-A0A9E5HN28-F1
#
_cell.length_a   1.000
_cell.length_b   1.000
_cell.length_c   1.000
_cell.angle_alpha   90.00
_cell.angle_beta   90.00
_cell.angle_gamma   90.00
#
_symmetry.space_group_name_H-M   'P 1'
#
loop_
_entity.id
_entity.type
_entity.pdbx_description
1 polymer ?
#
loop_
_entity_poly.entity_id
_entity_poly.type
_entity_poly.pdbx_seq_one_letter_code
_entity_poly.pdbx_strand_id
1 'polypeptide(L)' 'MKAMRNFWAREWLMGDIGSRHGTNDVSTIIKIAQTEGLLNPNAEMTDVGQSYVTANRHCVEVLKHDTIVYPL' A
#
# COMPACT_ATOMS: atom_id res chain seq x y z
N MET A 1 -11.20 -13.03 -7.73
CA MET A 1 -9.81 -12.53 -7.95
C MET A 1 -9.63 -11.02 -7.69
N LYS A 2 -10.55 -10.13 -8.08
CA LYS A 2 -10.41 -8.66 -7.85
C LYS A 2 -10.43 -8.27 -6.36
N ALA A 3 -11.35 -8.84 -5.57
CA ALA A 3 -11.44 -8.57 -4.12
C ALA A 3 -10.13 -8.91 -3.36
N MET A 4 -9.50 -10.04 -3.68
CA MET A 4 -8.23 -10.44 -3.07
C MET A 4 -7.08 -9.46 -3.40
N ARG A 5 -7.00 -8.98 -4.64
CA ARG A 5 -5.99 -7.98 -5.02
C ARG A 5 -6.20 -6.65 -4.31
N ASN A 6 -7.45 -6.19 -4.21
CA ASN A 6 -7.78 -4.95 -3.51
C ASN A 6 -7.48 -5.04 -2.01
N PHE A 7 -7.74 -6.21 -1.40
CA PHE A 7 -7.36 -6.48 -0.02
C PHE A 7 -5.85 -6.32 0.18
N TRP A 8 -5.03 -7.03 -0.59
CA TRP A 8 -3.57 -6.94 -0.46
C TRP A 8 -3.00 -5.54 -0.76
N ALA A 9 -3.58 -4.83 -1.73
CA ALA A 9 -3.18 -3.45 -2.02
C ALA A 9 -3.45 -2.52 -0.83
N ARG A 10 -4.60 -2.69 -0.17
CA ARG A 10 -4.97 -1.93 1.03
C ARG A 10 -4.09 -2.26 2.23
N GLU A 11 -3.80 -3.54 2.46
CA GLU A 11 -2.89 -3.96 3.55
C GLU A 11 -1.49 -3.37 3.35
N TRP A 12 -0.97 -3.45 2.13
CA TRP A 12 0.34 -2.86 1.82
C TRP A 12 0.33 -1.34 2.03
N LEU A 13 -0.71 -0.64 1.55
CA LEU A 13 -0.88 0.80 1.75
C LEU A 13 -0.88 1.18 3.24
N MET A 14 -1.64 0.46 4.06
CA MET A 14 -1.72 0.72 5.50
C MET A 14 -0.35 0.50 6.17
N GLY A 15 0.40 -0.51 5.75
CA GLY A 15 1.76 -0.75 6.24
C GLY A 15 2.75 0.35 5.86
N ASP A 16 2.70 0.84 4.61
CA ASP A 16 3.55 1.94 4.14
C ASP A 16 3.27 3.24 4.90
N ILE A 17 2.00 3.59 5.09
CA ILE A 17 1.59 4.77 5.88
C ILE A 17 2.01 4.61 7.34
N GLY A 18 1.79 3.45 7.96
CA GLY A 18 2.21 3.19 9.33
C GLY A 18 3.73 3.38 9.51
N SER A 19 4.51 2.86 8.56
CA SER A 19 5.97 3.03 8.54
C SER A 19 6.39 4.49 8.38
N ARG A 20 5.82 5.22 7.40
CA ARG A 20 6.11 6.63 7.13
C ARG A 20 5.81 7.56 8.31
N HIS A 21 4.77 7.23 9.09
CA HIS A 21 4.32 8.04 10.21
C HIS A 21 4.76 7.50 11.58
N GLY A 22 5.55 6.42 11.62
CA GLY A 22 6.05 5.82 12.86
C GLY A 22 4.93 5.35 13.81
N THR A 23 3.81 4.88 13.26
CA THR A 23 2.64 4.46 14.04
C THR A 23 2.12 3.10 13.59
N ASN A 24 1.71 2.29 14.56
CA ASN A 24 0.98 1.04 14.33
C ASN A 24 -0.52 1.18 14.66
N ASP A 25 -0.98 2.39 15.04
CA ASP A 25 -2.38 2.63 15.35
C ASP A 25 -3.21 2.67 14.07
N VAL A 26 -3.99 1.61 13.85
CA VAL A 26 -4.80 1.42 12.63
C VAL A 26 -5.79 2.56 12.41
N SER A 27 -6.37 3.11 13.49
CA SER A 27 -7.31 4.24 13.36
C SER A 27 -6.62 5.49 12.80
N THR A 28 -5.41 5.78 13.30
CA THR A 28 -4.58 6.89 12.83
C THR A 28 -4.15 6.69 11.39
N ILE A 29 -3.71 5.47 11.03
CA ILE A 29 -3.33 5.12 9.66
C ILE A 29 -4.51 5.33 8.69
N ILE A 30 -5.71 4.87 9.05
CA ILE A 30 -6.91 5.06 8.22
C ILE A 30 -7.24 6.55 8.06
N LYS A 31 -7.16 7.33 9.15
CA LYS A 31 -7.41 8.79 9.10
C LYS A 31 -6.43 9.52 8.19
N ILE A 32 -5.15 9.15 8.23
CA ILE A 32 -4.12 9.71 7.33
C ILE A 32 -4.46 9.33 5.89
N ALA A 33 -4.70 8.05 5.62
CA ALA A 33 -5.02 7.56 4.29
C ALA A 33 -6.28 8.22 3.70
N GLN A 34 -7.29 8.49 4.53
CA GLN A 34 -8.50 9.22 4.14
C GLN A 34 -8.23 10.70 3.87
N THR A 35 -7.41 11.33 4.70
CA THR A 35 -7.02 12.74 4.55
C THR A 35 -6.23 12.95 3.25
N GLU A 36 -5.42 11.98 2.86
CA GLU A 36 -4.67 11.97 1.60
C GLU A 36 -5.50 11.49 0.40
N GLY A 37 -6.76 11.11 0.60
CA GLY A 37 -7.67 10.64 -0.44
C GLY A 37 -7.35 9.24 -0.97
N LEU A 38 -6.47 8.49 -0.32
CA LEU A 38 -6.05 7.14 -0.68
C LEU A 38 -7.12 6.10 -0.31
N LEU A 39 -7.85 6.36 0.77
CA LEU A 39 -9.03 5.61 1.18
C LEU A 39 -10.27 6.51 1.20
N ASN A 40 -11.45 5.94 0.93
CA ASN A 40 -12.72 6.62 1.10
C ASN A 40 -13.16 6.60 2.59
N PRO A 41 -14.25 7.30 2.97
CA PRO A 41 -14.77 7.29 4.34
C PRO A 41 -15.11 5.89 4.89
N ASN A 42 -15.40 4.91 4.02
CA ASN A 42 -15.64 3.52 4.38
C ASN A 42 -14.34 2.68 4.48
N ALA A 43 -13.18 3.34 4.40
CA ALA A 43 -11.86 2.75 4.37
C ALA A 43 -11.61 1.80 3.18
N GLU A 44 -12.31 2.01 2.06
CA GLU A 44 -12.09 1.28 0.81
C GLU A 44 -11.09 2.04 -0.08
N MET A 45 -10.38 1.29 -0.92
CA MET A 45 -9.37 1.83 -1.84
C MET A 45 -9.99 2.76 -2.88
N THR A 46 -9.42 3.95 -3.07
CA THR A 46 -9.79 4.87 -4.16
C THR A 46 -8.88 4.66 -5.38
N ASP A 47 -9.21 5.30 -6.51
CA ASP A 47 -8.32 5.30 -7.68
C ASP A 47 -6.98 6.00 -7.40
N VAL A 48 -6.98 7.00 -6.50
CA VAL A 48 -5.78 7.68 -6.03
C VAL A 48 -4.92 6.73 -5.20
N GLY A 49 -5.54 6.00 -4.25
CA GLY A 49 -4.86 4.97 -3.46
C GLY A 49 -4.29 3.84 -4.33
N GLN A 50 -5.04 3.41 -5.35
CA GLN A 50 -4.57 2.39 -6.29
C GLN A 50 -3.36 2.88 -7.10
N SER A 51 -3.37 4.14 -7.54
CA SER A 51 -2.26 4.77 -8.26
C SER A 51 -1.04 4.94 -7.36
N TYR A 52 -1.25 5.34 -6.11
CA TYR A 52 -0.21 5.43 -5.09
C TYR A 52 0.45 4.07 -4.84
N VAL A 53 -0.32 3.01 -4.66
CA VAL A 53 0.21 1.65 -4.47
C VAL A 53 1.01 1.24 -5.70
N THR A 54 0.52 1.46 -6.91
CA THR A 54 1.27 1.10 -8.12
C THR A 54 2.59 1.87 -8.20
N ALA A 55 2.59 3.18 -7.95
CA ALA A 55 3.79 4.02 -8.02
C ALA A 55 4.85 3.65 -6.95
N ASN A 56 4.42 3.39 -5.71
CA ASN A 56 5.33 3.16 -4.59
C ASN A 56 5.68 1.67 -4.39
N ARG A 57 4.83 0.74 -4.84
CA ARG A 57 5.12 -0.71 -4.78
C ARG A 57 6.24 -1.10 -5.75
N HIS A 58 6.35 -0.42 -6.91
CA HIS A 58 7.50 -0.60 -7.80
C HIS A 58 8.80 -0.04 -7.19
N CYS A 59 8.75 0.98 -6.33
CA CYS A 59 9.93 1.43 -5.58
C CYS A 59 10.46 0.37 -4.60
N VAL A 60 9.62 -0.57 -4.15
CA VAL A 60 10.06 -1.72 -3.33
C VAL A 60 10.75 -2.81 -4.18
N GLU A 61 10.45 -2.90 -5.49
CA GLU A 61 11.18 -3.79 -6.41
C GLU A 61 12.55 -3.24 -6.82
N VAL A 62 12.78 -1.93 -6.75
CA VAL A 62 14.12 -1.37 -7.02
C VAL A 62 15.14 -1.76 -5.93
N LEU A 63 14.68 -2.15 -4.74
CA LEU A 63 15.50 -2.76 -3.67
C LEU A 63 15.65 -4.29 -3.81
N LYS A 64 15.10 -4.93 -4.84
CA LYS A 64 15.30 -6.37 -5.15
C LYS A 64 16.39 -6.64 -6.18
N HIS A 65 17.37 -5.75 -6.32
CA HIS A 65 18.57 -6.03 -7.10
C HIS A 65 19.62 -6.90 -6.38
N ASP A 66 19.24 -7.63 -5.32
CA ASP A 66 19.98 -8.82 -4.91
C ASP A 66 19.33 -10.07 -5.50
N THR A 67 19.71 -10.30 -6.77
CA THR A 67 19.80 -11.57 -7.48
C THR A 67 18.75 -12.66 -7.14
N ILE A 68 17.77 -12.84 -8.02
CA ILE A 68 17.08 -14.13 -8.17
C ILE A 68 17.46 -14.71 -9.52
N VAL A 69 18.44 -15.61 -9.53
CA VAL A 69 18.68 -16.54 -10.64
C VAL A 69 17.64 -17.66 -10.53
N TYR A 70 16.85 -17.88 -11.58
CA TYR A 70 16.06 -19.09 -11.73
C TYR A 70 16.94 -20.16 -12.42
N PRO A 71 17.08 -21.38 -11.87
CA PRO A 71 17.68 -22.47 -12.62
C PRO A 71 16.70 -22.95 -13.70
N LEU A 72 17.25 -23.22 -14.89
CA LEU A 72 16.58 -23.78 -16.07
C LEU A 72 15.99 -25.16 -15.80
#